data_AF-A8LXV6-F1
#
_entry.id   AF-A8LXV6-F1
#
_cell.length_a   1.000
_cell.length_b   1.000
_cell.length_c   1.000
_cell.angle_alpha   90.00
_cell.angle_beta   90.00
_cell.angle_gamma   90.00
#
_symmetry.space_group_name_H-M   'P 1'
#
loop_
_entity.id
_entity.type
_entity.pdbx_description
1 polymer ?
#
loop_
_entity_poly.entity_id
_entity_poly.type
_entity_poly.pdbx_seq_one_letter_code
_entity_poly.pdbx_strand_id
1 'polypeptide(L)' 'MDLSNARWKKSTRSGTSGGDCVEVAGNLPGVVGVRDSKDPTGPALVFGPAAWRAFVAQLPEQH' A
#
# COMPACT_ATOMS: atom_id res chain seq x y z
N MET A 1 15.27 3.41 -3.91
CA MET A 1 14.21 2.94 -4.82
C MET A 1 13.44 4.17 -5.29
N ASP A 2 13.25 4.34 -6.60
CA ASP A 2 12.48 5.47 -7.13
C ASP A 2 10.97 5.15 -7.07
N LEU A 3 10.21 5.94 -6.32
CA LEU A 3 8.75 5.85 -6.18
C LEU A 3 8.05 7.08 -6.78
N SER A 4 8.78 7.92 -7.52
CA SER A 4 8.25 9.17 -8.07
C SER A 4 7.09 8.96 -9.05
N ASN A 5 7.07 7.82 -9.75
CA ASN A 5 6.02 7.41 -10.69
C ASN A 5 4.91 6.55 -10.06
N ALA A 6 4.87 6.44 -8.74
CA ALA A 6 3.89 5.64 -8.02
C ALA A 6 2.48 6.26 -8.15
N ARG A 7 1.53 5.46 -8.64
CA ARG A 7 0.10 5.80 -8.66
C ARG A 7 -0.55 5.23 -7.41
N TRP A 8 -0.58 6.04 -6.35
CA TRP A 8 -1.12 5.68 -5.06
C TRP A 8 -2.64 5.54 -5.11
N LYS A 9 -3.15 4.36 -4.72
CA LYS A 9 -4.56 4.11 -4.52
C LYS A 9 -4.84 4.03 -3.02
N LYS A 10 -5.66 4.95 -2.52
CA LYS A 10 -6.13 4.97 -1.13
C LYS A 10 -7.13 3.84 -0.88
N SER A 11 -7.04 3.21 0.30
CA SER A 11 -8.01 2.20 0.75
C SER A 11 -9.39 2.83 0.98
N THR A 12 -10.47 2.11 0.64
CA THR A 12 -11.85 2.55 0.89
C THR A 12 -12.26 2.49 2.36
N ARG A 13 -11.45 1.83 3.21
CA ARG A 13 -11.66 1.77 4.68
C ARG A 13 -11.10 3.01 5.40
N SER A 14 -10.62 4.02 4.67
CA SER A 14 -10.25 5.34 5.21
C SER A 14 -11.51 6.12 5.60
N GLY A 15 -12.11 5.78 6.74
CA GLY A 15 -13.25 6.52 7.27
C GLY A 15 -12.85 7.92 7.78
N THR A 16 -13.79 8.86 7.76
CA THR A 16 -13.65 10.24 8.24
C THR A 16 -13.34 10.35 9.75
N SER A 17 -13.42 9.24 10.47
CA SER A 17 -13.27 9.12 11.94
C SER A 17 -11.85 8.78 12.40
N GLY A 18 -10.84 8.92 11.55
CA GLY A 18 -9.42 8.77 11.96
C GLY A 18 -8.81 7.37 11.83
N GLY A 19 -9.46 6.45 11.10
CA GLY A 19 -8.90 5.12 10.81
C GLY A 19 -7.53 5.18 10.11
N ASP A 20 -6.73 4.14 10.27
CA ASP A 20 -5.39 4.03 9.69
C ASP A 20 -5.45 3.96 8.16
N CYS A 21 -5.18 5.10 7.52
CA CYS A 21 -5.35 5.27 6.08
C CYS A 21 -4.10 4.77 5.35
N VAL A 22 -4.16 3.62 4.68
CA VAL A 22 -3.07 3.12 3.83
C VAL A 22 -3.31 3.43 2.35
N GLU A 23 -2.23 3.72 1.61
CA GLU A 23 -2.22 3.78 0.15
C GLU A 23 -1.28 2.73 -0.43
N VAL A 24 -1.66 2.15 -1.56
CA VAL A 24 -0.87 1.12 -2.25
C VAL A 24 -0.61 1.54 -3.69
N ALA A 25 0.62 1.35 -4.17
CA ALA A 25 1.02 1.56 -5.56
C ALA A 25 1.58 0.25 -6.15
N GLY A 26 0.81 -0.37 -7.04
CA GLY A 26 1.21 -1.60 -7.76
C GLY A 26 1.62 -1.38 -9.22
N ASN A 27 1.68 -0.12 -9.67
CA ASN A 27 1.99 0.24 -11.06
C ASN A 27 3.50 0.36 -11.34
N LEU A 28 4.33 0.17 -10.32
CA LEU A 28 5.78 0.29 -10.45
C LEU A 28 6.37 -1.04 -10.95
N PRO A 29 7.32 -1.01 -11.90
CA PRO A 29 7.98 -2.23 -12.36
C PRO A 29 8.69 -2.94 -11.21
N GLY A 30 8.31 -4.20 -10.97
CA GLY A 30 9.01 -5.08 -10.04
C GLY A 30 8.82 -4.79 -8.56
N VAL A 31 7.97 -3.83 -8.17
CA VAL A 31 7.69 -3.53 -6.76
C VAL A 31 6.23 -3.12 -6.50
N VAL A 32 5.80 -3.32 -5.26
CA VAL A 32 4.56 -2.80 -4.70
C VAL A 32 4.91 -1.89 -3.52
N GLY A 33 4.52 -0.62 -3.59
CA GLY A 33 4.69 0.35 -2.53
C GLY A 33 3.48 0.41 -1.61
N VAL A 34 3.69 0.54 -0.31
CA VAL A 34 2.65 0.79 0.70
C VAL A 34 3.11 1.94 1.58
N ARG A 35 2.26 2.94 1.78
CA ARG A 35 2.56 4.08 2.67
C ARG A 35 1.36 4.49 3.52
N ASP A 36 1.64 5.23 4.58
CA ASP A 36 0.63 5.93 5.34
C ASP A 36 0.11 7.14 4.54
N SER A 37 -1.21 7.24 4.38
CA SER A 37 -1.84 8.39 3.73
C SER A 37 -1.69 9.66 4.57
N LYS A 38 -1.53 9.52 5.90
CA LYS A 38 -1.37 10.63 6.85
C LYS A 38 0.05 11.22 6.79
N ASP A 39 1.02 10.45 6.32
CA ASP A 39 2.41 10.90 6.09
C ASP A 39 2.89 10.52 4.67
N PRO A 40 2.43 11.22 3.62
CA PRO A 40 2.75 10.89 2.23
C PRO A 40 4.22 11.17 1.87
N THR A 41 4.94 11.94 2.68
CA THR A 41 6.36 12.25 2.54
C THR A 41 7.26 11.34 3.38
N GLY A 42 6.67 10.58 4.29
CA GLY A 42 7.34 9.62 5.15
C GLY A 42 7.80 8.36 4.40
N PRO A 43 8.42 7.42 5.13
CA PRO A 43 8.92 6.18 4.55
C PRO A 43 7.79 5.29 4.03
N ALA A 44 7.97 4.74 2.84
CA ALA A 44 7.10 3.73 2.26
C ALA A 44 7.71 2.32 2.42
N LEU A 45 6.87 1.34 2.72
CA LEU A 45 7.23 -0.08 2.63
C LEU A 45 7.25 -0.50 1.16
N VAL A 46 8.25 -1.29 0.79
CA VAL A 46 8.44 -1.77 -0.59
C VAL A 46 8.51 -3.29 -0.60
N PHE A 47 7.63 -3.92 -1.37
CA PHE A 47 7.54 -5.36 -1.52
C PHE A 47 7.86 -5.77 -2.95
N GLY A 48 8.44 -6.96 -3.13
CA GLY A 48 8.41 -7.63 -4.44
C GLY A 48 7.00 -8.15 -4.76
N PRO A 49 6.60 -8.27 -6.04
CA PRO A 49 5.25 -8.72 -6.42
C PRO A 49 4.87 -10.09 -5.85
N ALA A 50 5.82 -11.02 -5.76
CA ALA A 50 5.58 -12.35 -5.18
C ALA A 50 5.35 -12.27 -3.66
N ALA A 51 6.16 -11.49 -2.95
CA ALA A 51 6.02 -11.26 -1.50
C ALA A 51 4.69 -10.56 -1.19
N TRP A 52 4.29 -9.57 -1.99
CA TRP A 52 3.01 -8.90 -1.84
C TRP A 52 1.83 -9.86 -2.00
N ARG A 53 1.86 -10.72 -3.02
CA ARG A 53 0.81 -11.74 -3.23
C ARG A 53 0.74 -12.74 -2.07
N ALA A 54 1.89 -13.22 -1.61
CA ALA A 54 1.97 -14.14 -0.47
C ALA A 54 1.42 -13.50 0.81
N PHE A 55 1.78 -12.24 1.08
CA PHE A 55 1.27 -11.46 2.21
C PHE A 55 -0.26 -11.34 2.17
N VAL A 56 -0.83 -10.93 1.03
CA VAL A 56 -2.29 -10.78 0.89
C VAL A 56 -3.00 -12.13 1.01
N ALA A 57 -2.43 -13.20 0.48
CA ALA A 57 -3.00 -14.55 0.55
C ALA A 57 -3.04 -15.14 1.97
N GLN A 58 -2.29 -14.58 2.92
CA GLN A 58 -2.31 -14.98 4.33
C GLN A 58 -3.36 -14.23 5.15
N LEU A 59 -4.00 -13.20 4.59
CA LEU A 59 -5.06 -12.49 5.29
C LEU A 59 -6.31 -13.37 5.34
N PRO A 60 -6.94 -13.56 6.51
CA PRO A 60 -8.21 -14.25 6.59
C PRO A 60 -9.25 -13.51 5.74
N GLU A 61 -10.11 -14.24 5.06
CA GLU A 61 -11.25 -13.64 4.37
C GLU A 61 -12.03 -12.80 5.38
N GLN A 62 -12.24 -11.54 5.02
CA GLN A 62 -13.02 -10.60 5.83
C GLN A 62 -14.49 -10.99 5.61
N HIS A 63 -15.08 -11.72 6.55
CA HIS A 63 -16.53 -11.92 6.65
C HIS A 63 -17.18 -10.64 7.22
#